data_AF-A0A8K0P165-F1
#
_entry.id   AF-A0A8K0P165-F1
#
_cell.length_a   1.000
_cell.length_b   1.000
_cell.length_c   1.000
_cell.angle_alpha   90.00
_cell.angle_beta   90.00
_cell.angle_gamma   90.00
#
_symmetry.space_group_name_H-M   'P 1'
#
loop_
_entity.id
_entity.type
_entity.pdbx_description
1 polymer ?
#
loop_
_entity_poly.entity_id
_entity_poly.type
_entity_poly.pdbx_seq_one_letter_code
_entity_poly.pdbx_strand_id
1 'polypeptide(L)'
;MTSLTLYAKRVIDDISGLAVKSGLKLLHCESCKNVLVDKSGCPFIPFKNKGGLTIPSAEVIMICKLTEKCYRECVTSNLNVLIKKNIPATIVRRALELKLFEMLKYHVLDLDPLDTHINGLYERANEIREV
;
A
#
# COMPACT_ATOMS: atom_id res chain seq x y z
N MET A 1 -24.81 -1.72 17.18
CA MET A 1 -23.68 -0.86 16.77
C MET A 1 -22.59 -1.68 16.07
N THR A 2 -22.90 -2.40 14.99
CA THR A 2 -21.99 -3.37 14.34
C THR A 2 -21.88 -3.19 12.83
N SER A 3 -22.78 -2.45 12.19
CA SER A 3 -22.83 -2.29 10.73
C SER A 3 -21.75 -1.35 10.18
N LEU A 4 -21.46 -0.25 10.86
CA LEU A 4 -20.51 0.76 10.39
C LEU A 4 -19.07 0.24 10.35
N THR A 5 -18.68 -0.58 11.33
CA THR A 5 -17.34 -1.18 11.41
C THR A 5 -17.14 -2.30 10.40
N LEU A 6 -18.18 -3.11 10.13
CA LEU A 6 -18.19 -4.12 9.07
C LEU A 6 -18.11 -3.49 7.68
N TYR A 7 -18.85 -2.40 7.45
CA TYR A 7 -18.78 -1.64 6.20
C TYR A 7 -17.40 -1.03 5.98
N ALA A 8 -16.87 -0.33 6.98
CA ALA A 8 -15.53 0.25 6.90
C ALA A 8 -14.46 -0.83 6.64
N LYS A 9 -14.57 -2.00 7.27
CA LYS A 9 -13.67 -3.13 7.03
C LYS A 9 -13.71 -3.60 5.57
N ARG A 10 -14.92 -3.79 5.01
CA ARG A 10 -15.08 -4.21 3.60
C ARG A 10 -14.54 -3.18 2.62
N VAL A 11 -14.78 -1.90 2.87
CA VAL A 11 -14.24 -0.80 2.05
C VAL A 11 -12.70 -0.80 2.08
N ILE A 12 -12.10 -1.00 3.26
CA ILE A 12 -10.64 -1.13 3.36
C ILE A 12 -10.14 -2.33 2.58
N ASP A 13 -10.78 -3.49 2.69
CA ASP A 13 -10.39 -4.71 1.97
C ASP A 13 -10.45 -4.48 0.44
N ASP A 14 -11.50 -3.83 -0.06
CA ASP A 14 -11.66 -3.49 -1.48
C ASP A 14 -10.58 -2.49 -1.97
N ILE A 15 -10.33 -1.43 -1.20
CA ILE A 15 -9.30 -0.43 -1.51
C ILE A 15 -7.91 -1.09 -1.51
N SER A 16 -7.64 -1.99 -0.56
CA SER A 16 -6.38 -2.73 -0.51
C SER A 16 -6.20 -3.61 -1.75
N GLY A 17 -7.25 -4.29 -2.23
CA GLY A 17 -7.19 -5.04 -3.49
C GLY A 17 -6.87 -4.16 -4.71
N LEU A 18 -7.45 -2.95 -4.76
CA LEU A 18 -7.13 -1.97 -5.81
C LEU A 18 -5.69 -1.46 -5.71
N ALA A 19 -5.21 -1.19 -4.49
CA ALA A 19 -3.83 -0.75 -4.25
C ALA A 19 -2.82 -1.81 -4.74
N VAL A 20 -3.06 -3.09 -4.45
CA VAL A 20 -2.25 -4.20 -4.97
C VAL A 20 -2.29 -4.25 -6.49
N LYS A 21 -3.47 -4.18 -7.10
CA LYS A 21 -3.61 -4.19 -8.57
C LYS A 21 -2.83 -3.07 -9.24
N SER A 22 -2.80 -1.88 -8.62
CA SER A 22 -1.99 -0.75 -9.10
C SER A 22 -0.50 -0.99 -8.87
N GLY A 23 -0.09 -1.45 -7.68
CA GLY A 23 1.30 -1.75 -7.36
C GLY A 23 1.91 -2.81 -8.27
N LEU A 24 1.17 -3.88 -8.58
CA LEU A 24 1.62 -4.95 -9.49
C LEU A 24 1.86 -4.47 -10.92
N LYS A 25 1.14 -3.41 -11.37
CA LYS A 25 1.36 -2.77 -12.67
C LYS A 25 2.56 -1.82 -12.67
N LEU A 26 2.85 -1.20 -11.54
CA LEU A 26 3.86 -0.14 -11.41
C LEU A 26 5.24 -0.65 -11.01
N LEU A 27 5.31 -1.77 -10.29
CA LEU A 27 6.55 -2.40 -9.87
C LEU A 27 7.03 -3.36 -10.96
N HIS A 28 8.34 -3.43 -11.16
CA HIS A 28 8.97 -4.41 -12.05
C HIS A 28 9.59 -5.57 -11.28
N CYS A 29 10.07 -5.32 -10.06
CA CYS A 29 10.66 -6.34 -9.19
C CYS A 29 9.65 -7.41 -8.79
N GLU A 30 9.98 -8.67 -9.04
CA GLU A 30 9.14 -9.80 -8.62
C GLU A 30 9.12 -9.96 -7.09
N SER A 31 10.24 -9.74 -6.39
CA SER A 31 10.29 -9.77 -4.93
C SER A 31 9.40 -8.68 -4.31
N CYS A 32 9.44 -7.44 -4.85
CA CYS A 32 8.56 -6.37 -4.37
C CYS A 32 7.09 -6.61 -4.72
N LYS A 33 6.78 -7.24 -5.85
CA LYS A 33 5.41 -7.64 -6.18
C LYS A 33 4.89 -8.72 -5.23
N ASN A 34 5.73 -9.69 -4.92
CA ASN A 34 5.36 -10.85 -4.11
C ASN A 34 4.94 -10.48 -2.69
N VAL A 35 5.51 -9.42 -2.11
CA VAL A 35 5.12 -8.97 -0.77
C VAL A 35 3.79 -8.20 -0.72
N LEU A 36 3.27 -7.76 -1.87
CA LEU A 36 1.98 -7.06 -1.93
C LEU A 36 0.78 -8.03 -1.81
N VAL A 37 1.02 -9.32 -2.07
CA VAL A 37 -0.04 -10.33 -2.22
C VAL A 37 0.06 -11.34 -1.09
N ASP A 38 -1.06 -11.65 -0.46
CA ASP A 38 -1.14 -12.79 0.43
C ASP A 38 -1.28 -14.09 -0.38
N LYS A 39 -0.25 -14.94 -0.30
CA LYS A 39 -0.24 -16.26 -0.95
C LYS A 39 -0.81 -17.37 -0.06
N SER A 40 -1.20 -17.07 1.18
CA SER A 40 -1.83 -18.03 2.09
C SER A 40 -3.30 -18.34 1.75
N GLY A 41 -3.87 -17.61 0.79
CA GLY A 41 -5.16 -17.93 0.18
C GLY A 41 -5.11 -19.27 -0.56
N CYS A 42 -5.86 -20.24 -0.03
CA CYS A 42 -6.05 -21.59 -0.55
C CYS A 42 -6.04 -21.69 -2.10
N PRO A 43 -5.38 -22.69 -2.72
CA PRO A 43 -5.33 -22.87 -4.18
C PRO A 43 -6.70 -23.07 -4.87
N PHE A 44 -7.80 -23.17 -4.10
CA PHE A 44 -9.18 -23.36 -4.58
C PHE A 44 -10.05 -22.08 -4.66
N ILE A 45 -9.47 -20.88 -4.52
CA ILE A 45 -10.18 -19.60 -4.72
C ILE A 45 -10.51 -19.23 -6.20
N PRO A 46 -10.30 -20.05 -7.28
CA PRO A 46 -10.87 -19.71 -8.59
C PRO A 46 -12.40 -19.78 -8.62
N PHE A 47 -13.05 -20.52 -7.70
CA PHE A 47 -14.46 -20.91 -7.87
C PHE A 47 -15.52 -19.86 -7.49
N LYS A 48 -15.13 -18.69 -6.96
CA LYS A 48 -16.07 -17.59 -6.65
C LYS A 48 -15.70 -16.22 -7.21
N ASN A 49 -14.53 -16.10 -7.83
CA ASN A 49 -14.03 -14.80 -8.29
C ASN A 49 -14.22 -14.65 -9.80
N LYS A 50 -15.30 -13.96 -10.20
CA LYS A 50 -15.54 -13.49 -11.57
C LYS A 50 -14.54 -12.38 -11.98
N GLY A 51 -13.22 -12.62 -11.92
CA GLY A 51 -12.23 -11.70 -12.51
C GLY A 51 -10.96 -11.34 -11.71
N GLY A 52 -10.44 -12.22 -10.85
CA GLY A 52 -9.06 -12.06 -10.34
C GLY A 52 -8.88 -11.01 -9.25
N LEU A 53 -9.61 -11.16 -8.13
CA LEU A 53 -9.36 -10.35 -6.93
C LEU A 53 -8.05 -10.83 -6.29
N THR A 54 -6.98 -10.04 -6.44
CA THR A 54 -5.70 -10.28 -5.77
C THR A 54 -5.89 -10.05 -4.27
N ILE A 55 -5.60 -11.05 -3.45
CA ILE A 55 -5.73 -10.92 -1.99
C ILE A 55 -4.57 -10.07 -1.50
N PRO A 56 -4.82 -8.90 -0.89
CA PRO A 56 -3.75 -8.04 -0.40
C PRO A 56 -3.06 -8.65 0.82
N SER A 57 -1.74 -8.43 0.92
CA SER A 57 -1.00 -8.82 2.11
C SER A 57 -1.46 -8.02 3.33
N ALA A 58 -1.26 -8.58 4.53
CA ALA A 58 -1.61 -7.93 5.79
C ALA A 58 -0.97 -6.54 5.93
N GLU A 59 0.24 -6.37 5.40
CA GLU A 59 0.98 -5.12 5.42
C GLU A 59 0.36 -4.07 4.50
N VAL A 60 -0.14 -4.45 3.31
CA VAL A 60 -0.91 -3.55 2.43
C VAL A 60 -2.22 -3.13 3.09
N ILE A 61 -2.93 -4.05 3.73
CA ILE A 61 -4.15 -3.72 4.49
C ILE A 61 -3.83 -2.73 5.61
N MET A 62 -2.69 -2.89 6.27
CA MET A 62 -2.24 -1.98 7.32
C MET A 62 -1.95 -0.58 6.77
N ILE A 63 -1.32 -0.47 5.60
CA ILE A 63 -1.14 0.81 4.90
C ILE A 63 -2.49 1.47 4.63
N CYS A 64 -3.47 0.77 4.08
CA CYS A 64 -4.79 1.34 3.81
C CYS A 64 -5.50 1.83 5.09
N LYS A 65 -5.35 1.11 6.20
CA LYS A 65 -5.87 1.55 7.51
C LYS A 65 -5.15 2.79 8.04
N LEU A 66 -3.82 2.87 7.87
CA LEU A 66 -3.04 4.05 8.23
C LEU A 66 -3.45 5.26 7.39
N THR A 67 -3.63 5.06 6.09
CA THR A 67 -4.11 6.08 5.15
C THR A 67 -5.47 6.59 5.59
N GLU A 68 -6.45 5.71 5.83
CA GLU A 68 -7.78 6.10 6.28
C GLU A 68 -7.72 6.87 7.62
N LYS A 69 -6.92 6.39 8.58
CA LYS A 69 -6.73 7.07 9.86
C LYS A 69 -6.14 8.47 9.67
N CYS A 70 -5.11 8.62 8.84
CA CYS A 70 -4.50 9.92 8.53
C CYS A 70 -5.51 10.88 7.86
N TYR A 71 -6.29 10.38 6.89
CA TYR A 71 -7.32 11.20 6.24
C TYR A 71 -8.40 11.62 7.22
N ARG A 72 -8.90 10.70 8.06
CA ARG A 72 -9.89 11.00 9.08
C ARG A 72 -9.37 12.05 10.06
N GLU A 73 -8.15 11.89 10.58
CA GLU A 73 -7.48 12.86 11.47
C GLU A 73 -7.41 14.26 10.81
N CYS A 74 -7.06 14.33 9.52
CA CYS A 74 -6.99 15.59 8.79
C CYS A 74 -8.37 16.27 8.64
N VAL A 75 -9.41 15.49 8.36
CA VAL A 75 -10.77 15.99 8.16
C VAL A 75 -11.39 16.44 9.48
N THR A 76 -11.26 15.66 10.56
CA THR A 76 -11.84 16.01 11.87
C THR A 76 -11.17 17.20 12.54
N SER A 77 -9.89 17.41 12.27
CA SER A 77 -9.09 18.45 12.94
C SER A 77 -9.11 19.79 12.18
N ASN A 78 -9.89 19.92 11.10
CA ASN A 78 -9.91 21.08 10.19
C ASN A 78 -8.49 21.55 9.77
N LEU A 79 -7.56 20.59 9.59
CA LEU A 79 -6.18 20.91 9.28
C LEU A 79 -6.05 21.51 7.86
N ASN A 80 -5.24 22.56 7.74
CA ASN A 80 -5.01 23.33 6.51
C ASN A 80 -4.62 22.46 5.31
N VAL A 81 -4.91 22.94 4.10
CA VAL A 81 -4.60 22.32 2.80
C VAL A 81 -3.13 21.86 2.69
N LEU A 82 -2.20 22.56 3.34
CA LEU A 82 -0.77 22.22 3.38
C LEU A 82 -0.46 20.89 4.09
N ILE A 83 -1.26 20.50 5.09
CA ILE A 83 -1.10 19.21 5.79
C ILE A 83 -1.66 18.07 4.92
N LYS A 84 -2.68 18.35 4.11
CA LYS A 84 -3.22 17.38 3.14
C LYS A 84 -2.20 17.00 2.07
N LYS A 85 -1.36 17.94 1.61
CA LYS A 85 -0.24 17.66 0.69
C LYS A 85 0.83 16.75 1.29
N ASN A 86 0.92 16.64 2.63
CA ASN A 86 1.93 15.85 3.33
C ASN A 86 1.43 14.47 3.83
N ILE A 87 0.20 14.07 3.45
CA ILE A 87 -0.40 12.79 3.83
C ILE A 87 0.45 11.61 3.32
N PRO A 88 0.89 11.55 2.05
CA PRO A 88 1.72 10.44 1.55
C PRO A 88 3.01 10.26 2.35
N ALA A 89 3.76 11.33 2.61
CA ALA A 89 5.00 11.25 3.39
C ALA A 89 4.73 10.89 4.86
N THR A 90 3.61 11.34 5.43
CA THR A 90 3.18 10.92 6.79
C THR A 90 2.87 9.42 6.83
N ILE A 91 2.21 8.89 5.81
CA ILE A 91 1.92 7.45 5.68
C ILE A 91 3.22 6.67 5.54
N VAL A 92 4.15 7.11 4.68
CA VAL A 92 5.46 6.47 4.52
C VAL A 92 6.24 6.46 5.83
N ARG A 93 6.30 7.59 6.55
CA ARG A 93 6.97 7.65 7.86
C ARG A 93 6.37 6.67 8.86
N ARG A 94 5.04 6.64 9.00
CA ARG A 94 4.34 5.70 9.90
C ARG A 94 4.54 4.24 9.48
N ALA A 95 4.60 3.94 8.17
CA ALA A 95 4.88 2.61 7.66
C ALA A 95 6.30 2.14 8.01
N LEU A 96 7.29 3.03 7.94
CA LEU A 96 8.67 2.75 8.35
C LEU A 96 8.78 2.53 9.87
N GLU A 97 8.09 3.33 10.68
CA GLU A 97 8.03 3.15 12.14
C GLU A 97 7.43 1.78 12.53
N LEU A 98 6.46 1.30 11.76
CA LEU A 98 5.83 -0.01 11.91
C LEU A 98 6.62 -1.15 11.27
N LYS A 99 7.77 -0.85 10.63
CA LYS A 99 8.62 -1.81 9.94
C LYS A 99 7.87 -2.65 8.90
N LEU A 100 6.93 -2.03 8.19
CA LEU A 100 6.22 -2.71 7.11
C LEU A 100 7.22 -3.10 6.00
N PHE A 101 7.07 -4.32 5.50
CA PHE A 101 7.93 -4.99 4.55
C PHE A 101 9.37 -5.18 5.04
N GLU A 102 9.59 -5.47 6.34
CA GLU A 102 10.92 -5.73 6.91
C GLU A 102 11.68 -6.84 6.17
N MET A 103 10.96 -7.80 5.57
CA MET A 103 11.54 -8.86 4.72
C MET A 103 12.26 -8.32 3.47
N LEU A 104 11.97 -7.09 3.03
CA LEU A 104 12.66 -6.43 1.92
C LEU A 104 13.87 -5.60 2.35
N LYS A 105 14.18 -5.51 3.65
CA LYS A 105 15.27 -4.66 4.16
C LYS A 105 16.62 -4.94 3.51
N TYR A 106 16.90 -6.21 3.24
CA TYR A 106 18.16 -6.65 2.61
C TYR A 106 18.00 -6.87 1.11
N HIS A 107 16.79 -6.80 0.57
CA HIS A 107 16.54 -7.01 -0.85
C HIS A 107 17.33 -6.02 -1.71
N VAL A 108 17.56 -4.79 -1.21
CA VAL A 108 18.41 -3.78 -1.88
C VAL A 108 19.85 -4.24 -2.10
N LEU A 109 20.36 -5.17 -1.27
CA LEU A 109 21.73 -5.68 -1.35
C LEU A 109 21.88 -6.77 -2.41
N ASP A 110 20.78 -7.41 -2.80
CA ASP A 110 20.74 -8.46 -3.82
C ASP A 110 20.57 -7.88 -5.23
N LEU A 111 20.54 -6.56 -5.38
CA LEU A 111 20.28 -5.87 -6.64
C LEU A 111 21.57 -5.39 -7.30
N ASP A 112 21.54 -5.37 -8.63
CA ASP A 112 22.54 -4.68 -9.43
C ASP A 112 22.50 -3.17 -9.09
N PRO A 113 23.63 -2.51 -8.81
CA PRO A 113 23.70 -1.07 -8.51
C PRO A 113 23.06 -0.16 -9.57
N LEU A 114 22.88 -0.66 -10.79
CA LEU A 114 22.23 0.03 -11.91
C LEU A 114 20.74 -0.29 -12.04
N ASP A 115 20.23 -1.25 -11.28
CA ASP A 115 18.83 -1.68 -11.35
C ASP A 115 17.91 -0.84 -10.44
N THR A 116 16.74 -0.54 -10.99
CA THR A 116 16.09 0.78 -10.93
C THR A 116 15.03 0.94 -9.84
N HIS A 117 14.95 0.06 -8.84
CA HIS A 117 13.82 0.09 -7.89
C HIS A 117 13.75 1.37 -7.06
N ILE A 118 14.91 1.88 -6.64
CA ILE A 118 15.01 3.12 -5.87
C ILE A 118 14.94 4.34 -6.81
N ASN A 119 15.56 4.27 -7.99
CA ASN A 119 15.53 5.37 -8.96
C ASN A 119 14.10 5.65 -9.46
N GLY A 120 13.32 4.62 -9.79
CA GLY A 120 11.91 4.79 -10.18
C GLY A 120 11.00 5.30 -9.06
N LEU A 121 11.37 5.07 -7.78
CA LEU A 121 10.69 5.68 -6.64
C LEU A 121 11.07 7.16 -6.48
N TYR A 122 12.35 7.51 -6.67
CA TYR A 122 12.81 8.90 -6.64
C TYR A 122 12.24 9.73 -7.80
N GLU A 123 12.21 9.19 -9.02
CA GLU A 123 11.59 9.84 -10.18
C GLU A 123 10.12 10.14 -9.91
N ARG A 124 9.33 9.14 -9.48
CA ARG A 124 7.91 9.33 -9.15
C ARG A 124 7.68 10.23 -7.94
N ALA A 125 8.55 10.20 -6.94
CA ALA A 125 8.46 11.11 -5.80
C ALA A 125 8.76 12.56 -6.19
N ASN A 126 9.61 12.77 -7.21
CA ASN A 126 9.88 14.10 -7.76
C ASN A 126 8.73 14.58 -8.67
N GLU A 127 8.10 13.71 -9.46
CA GLU A 127 6.89 14.06 -10.23
C GLU A 127 5.74 14.52 -9.33
N ILE A 128 5.59 13.94 -8.14
CA ILE A 128 4.57 14.34 -7.15
C ILE A 128 4.88 15.71 -6.50
N ARG A 129 6.15 16.15 -6.49
CA ARG A 129 6.54 17.46 -5.94
C ARG A 129 6.23 18.64 -6.87
N GLU A 130 6.03 18.39 -8.16
CA GLU A 130 5.78 19.43 -9.17
C GLU A 130 4.29 19.76 -9.39
N VAL A 131 3.39 19.23 -8.53
CA VAL A 131 1.92 19.47 -8.55
C VAL A 131 1.40 20.03 -7.20
#